data_AF-A0A9E2PUG6-F1
#
_entry.id   AF-A0A9E2PUG6-F1
#
_cell.length_a   1.000
_cell.length_b   1.000
_cell.length_c   1.000
_cell.angle_alpha   90.00
_cell.angle_beta   90.00
_cell.angle_gamma   90.00
#
_symmetry.space_group_name_H-M   'P 1'
#
loop_
_entity.id
_entity.type
_entity.pdbx_description
1 polymer ?
#
loop_
_entity_poly.entity_id
_entity_poly.type
_entity_poly.pdbx_seq_one_letter_code
_entity_poly.pdbx_strand_id
1 'polypeptide(L)'
;MTIQLADIDPGDLKRGLLEHYRREGFDGAEELLKFIEAYWKLRVPRAQVCPEHTPPAEYIVDSFFETVQDSVCWANRGGGKTLLGALSTWLDTVFKIGCATKILGGSQEQSKRMY
;
A
#
# COMPACT_ATOMS: atom_id res chain seq x y z
N MET A 1 -29.58 6.85 20.18
CA MET A 1 -28.32 7.55 20.56
C MET A 1 -27.60 7.85 19.25
N THR A 2 -27.70 9.08 18.77
CA THR A 2 -27.17 9.47 17.45
C THR A 2 -25.73 9.91 17.66
N ILE A 3 -24.77 9.05 17.32
CA ILE A 3 -23.34 9.42 17.34
C ILE A 3 -23.11 10.38 16.18
N GLN A 4 -22.61 11.59 16.45
CA GLN A 4 -22.19 12.49 15.38
C GLN A 4 -20.78 12.09 14.93
N LEU A 5 -20.52 12.16 13.62
CA LEU A 5 -19.19 11.85 13.04
C LEU A 5 -18.04 12.67 13.66
N ALA A 6 -18.35 13.82 14.26
CA ALA A 6 -17.39 14.69 14.94
C ALA A 6 -16.91 14.15 16.30
N ASP A 7 -17.63 13.18 16.89
CA ASP A 7 -17.32 12.62 18.21
C ASP A 7 -16.44 11.36 18.15
N ILE A 8 -16.08 10.91 16.94
CA ILE A 8 -15.30 9.68 16.73
C ILE A 8 -13.81 10.03 16.74
N ASP A 9 -13.05 9.37 17.63
CA ASP A 9 -11.59 9.49 17.65
C ASP A 9 -10.99 9.05 16.29
N PRO A 10 -10.08 9.85 15.68
CA PRO A 10 -9.47 9.49 14.40
C PRO A 10 -8.72 8.15 14.41
N GLY A 11 -8.18 7.73 15.56
CA GLY A 11 -7.53 6.44 15.75
C GLY A 11 -8.52 5.29 15.75
N ASP A 12 -9.69 5.46 16.36
CA ASP A 12 -10.78 4.49 16.30
C ASP A 12 -11.32 4.33 14.87
N LEU A 13 -11.44 5.44 14.13
CA LEU A 13 -11.82 5.40 12.71
C LEU A 13 -10.79 4.62 11.88
N LYS A 14 -9.48 4.86 12.09
CA LYS A 14 -8.43 4.10 11.39
C LYS A 14 -8.50 2.62 11.72
N ARG A 15 -8.67 2.26 13.00
CA ARG A 15 -8.78 0.88 13.44
C ARG A 15 -10.01 0.20 12.83
N GLY A 16 -11.16 0.87 12.85
CA GLY A 16 -12.39 0.36 12.24
C GLY A 16 -12.24 0.12 10.74
N LEU A 17 -11.60 1.05 10.03
CA LEU A 17 -11.31 0.90 8.60
C LEU A 17 -10.41 -0.31 8.34
N LEU A 18 -9.34 -0.47 9.13
CA LEU A 18 -8.43 -1.60 9.00
C LEU A 18 -9.15 -2.94 9.24
N GLU A 19 -9.89 -3.06 10.33
CA GLU A 19 -10.60 -4.29 10.67
C GLU A 19 -11.71 -4.65 9.67
N HIS A 20 -12.36 -3.64 9.08
CA HIS A 20 -13.31 -3.86 7.98
C HIS A 20 -12.61 -4.55 6.78
N TYR A 21 -11.53 -3.96 6.27
CA TYR A 21 -10.83 -4.52 5.11
C TYR A 21 -10.07 -5.81 5.41
N ARG A 22 -9.69 -6.07 6.67
CA ARG A 22 -9.15 -7.38 7.07
C ARG A 22 -10.19 -8.49 7.01
N ARG A 23 -11.47 -8.16 7.20
CA ARG A 23 -12.57 -9.13 7.19
C ARG A 23 -13.15 -9.33 5.80
N GLU A 24 -13.42 -8.23 5.09
CA GLU A 24 -14.10 -8.27 3.79
C GLU A 24 -13.12 -8.42 2.61
N GLY A 25 -11.86 -8.03 2.79
CA GLY A 25 -10.92 -7.88 1.68
C GLY A 25 -11.22 -6.63 0.84
N PHE A 26 -10.62 -6.55 -0.35
CA PHE A 26 -10.83 -5.47 -1.30
C PHE A 26 -11.50 -6.01 -2.56
N ASP A 27 -12.55 -5.35 -3.04
CA ASP A 27 -13.29 -5.71 -4.26
C ASP A 27 -12.48 -5.42 -5.53
N GLY A 28 -11.48 -4.53 -5.46
CA GLY A 28 -10.57 -4.29 -6.57
C GLY A 28 -9.64 -3.09 -6.38
N ALA A 29 -8.93 -2.75 -7.46
CA ALA A 29 -7.88 -1.74 -7.49
C ALA A 29 -8.31 -0.36 -6.97
N GLU A 30 -9.49 0.11 -7.38
CA GLU A 30 -9.96 1.44 -6.97
C GLU A 30 -10.20 1.53 -5.47
N GLU A 31 -10.74 0.48 -4.87
CA GLU A 31 -11.02 0.43 -3.44
C GLU A 31 -9.74 0.35 -2.62
N LEU A 32 -8.80 -0.51 -3.03
CA LEU A 32 -7.46 -0.57 -2.42
C LEU A 32 -6.78 0.80 -2.42
N LEU A 33 -6.78 1.51 -3.56
CA LEU A 33 -6.16 2.82 -3.67
C LEU A 33 -6.84 3.89 -2.81
N LYS A 34 -8.18 3.85 -2.71
CA LYS A 34 -8.94 4.73 -1.80
C LYS A 34 -8.63 4.44 -0.34
N PHE A 35 -8.50 3.17 0.03
CA PHE A 35 -8.09 2.78 1.37
C PHE A 35 -6.69 3.31 1.72
N ILE A 36 -5.72 3.16 0.82
CA ILE A 36 -4.36 3.67 1.01
C ILE A 36 -4.39 5.19 1.23
N GLU A 37 -5.12 5.92 0.39
CA GLU A 37 -5.26 7.37 0.53
C GLU A 37 -5.95 7.76 1.84
N ALA A 38 -6.98 7.03 2.26
CA ALA A 38 -7.70 7.31 3.50
C ALA A 38 -6.87 7.00 4.76
N TYR A 39 -6.21 5.84 4.80
CA TYR A 39 -5.51 5.30 5.97
C TYR A 39 -4.12 5.90 6.15
N TRP A 40 -3.34 5.98 5.06
CA TRP A 40 -1.97 6.49 5.07
C TRP A 40 -1.85 7.96 4.70
N LYS A 41 -2.93 8.59 4.21
CA LYS A 41 -2.88 9.95 3.63
C LYS A 41 -1.88 10.03 2.47
N LEU A 42 -1.73 8.92 1.75
CA LEU A 42 -0.82 8.77 0.62
C LEU A 42 -1.61 8.57 -0.67
N ARG A 43 -1.55 9.56 -1.56
CA ARG A 43 -2.11 9.44 -2.90
C ARG A 43 -1.06 8.84 -3.84
N VAL A 44 -1.24 7.59 -4.24
CA VAL A 44 -0.33 6.92 -5.19
C VAL A 44 -0.58 7.43 -6.62
N PRO A 45 0.45 7.88 -7.35
CA PRO A 45 0.26 8.38 -8.71
C PRO A 45 -0.30 7.32 -9.66
N ARG A 46 -1.35 7.71 -10.41
CA ARG A 46 -2.04 6.84 -11.38
C ARG A 46 -1.76 7.20 -12.84
N ALA A 47 -1.11 8.33 -13.08
CA ALA A 47 -0.88 8.82 -14.44
C ALA A 47 0.34 8.13 -15.06
N GLN A 48 0.17 7.63 -16.28
CA GLN A 48 1.27 7.25 -17.16
C GLN A 48 1.84 8.52 -17.78
N VAL A 49 3.03 8.94 -17.34
CA VAL A 49 3.68 10.17 -17.82
C VAL A 49 4.38 9.94 -19.17
N CYS A 50 5.04 8.79 -19.33
CA CYS A 50 5.65 8.36 -20.59
C CYS A 50 4.97 7.07 -21.07
N PRO A 51 4.71 6.90 -22.39
CA PRO A 51 4.02 5.72 -22.93
C PRO A 51 4.64 4.37 -22.54
N GLU A 52 5.96 4.35 -22.35
CA GLU A 52 6.73 3.15 -21.98
C GLU A 52 6.87 2.93 -20.46
N HIS A 53 6.31 3.82 -19.63
CA HIS A 53 6.39 3.71 -18.18
C HIS A 53 5.12 3.13 -17.57
N THR A 54 5.27 2.35 -16.51
CA THR A 54 4.16 1.87 -15.68
C THR A 54 3.86 2.87 -14.57
N PRO A 55 2.59 3.29 -14.38
CA PRO A 55 2.18 4.09 -13.24
C PRO A 55 2.50 3.42 -11.89
N PRO A 56 2.92 4.18 -10.86
CA PRO A 56 3.18 3.63 -9.54
C PRO A 56 2.00 2.89 -8.88
N ALA A 57 0.76 3.29 -9.20
CA ALA A 57 -0.43 2.62 -8.69
C ALA A 57 -0.58 1.19 -9.24
N GLU A 58 -0.19 0.94 -10.48
CA GLU A 58 -0.25 -0.41 -11.08
C GLU A 58 0.70 -1.36 -10.37
N TYR A 59 1.92 -0.91 -10.03
CA TYR A 59 2.84 -1.71 -9.21
C TYR A 59 2.21 -2.19 -7.88
N ILE A 60 1.55 -1.29 -7.14
CA ILE A 60 0.92 -1.64 -5.86
C ILE A 60 -0.25 -2.60 -6.07
N VAL A 61 -1.10 -2.33 -7.08
CA VAL A 61 -2.28 -3.14 -7.38
C VAL A 61 -1.86 -4.54 -7.83
N ASP A 62 -0.92 -4.63 -8.77
CA ASP A 62 -0.47 -5.89 -9.34
C ASP A 62 0.24 -6.76 -8.28
N SER A 63 1.06 -6.14 -7.43
CA SER A 63 1.72 -6.85 -6.33
C SER A 63 0.72 -7.31 -5.27
N PHE A 64 -0.29 -6.50 -4.93
CA PHE A 64 -1.24 -6.85 -3.87
C PHE A 64 -2.21 -7.95 -4.31
N PHE A 65 -2.81 -7.81 -5.49
CA PHE A 65 -3.74 -8.80 -6.05
C PHE A 65 -3.02 -9.99 -6.70
N GLU A 66 -1.68 -10.00 -6.68
CA GLU A 66 -0.84 -11.09 -7.19
C GLU A 66 -1.12 -11.43 -8.67
N THR A 67 -1.51 -10.42 -9.45
CA THR A 67 -1.64 -10.53 -10.92
C THR A 67 -0.28 -10.78 -11.57
N VAL A 68 0.79 -10.39 -10.87
CA VAL A 68 2.18 -10.74 -11.14
C VAL A 68 2.80 -11.37 -9.90
N GLN A 69 3.68 -12.37 -10.09
CA GLN A 69 4.39 -13.03 -9.00
C GLN A 69 5.67 -12.29 -8.61
N ASP A 70 6.40 -11.81 -9.62
CA ASP A 70 7.66 -11.09 -9.45
C ASP A 70 7.55 -9.72 -10.11
N SER A 71 8.01 -8.68 -9.40
CA SER A 71 8.03 -7.31 -9.89
C SER A 71 9.44 -6.71 -9.80
N VAL A 72 9.89 -6.10 -10.90
CA VAL A 72 11.16 -5.33 -10.93
C VAL A 72 10.84 -3.86 -11.14
N CYS A 73 10.98 -3.07 -10.08
CA CYS A 73 10.71 -1.63 -10.13
C CYS A 73 11.97 -0.84 -10.50
N TRP A 74 12.12 -0.51 -11.78
CA TRP A 74 13.11 0.47 -12.22
C TRP A 74 12.52 1.89 -12.14
N ALA A 75 12.99 2.68 -11.17
CA ALA A 75 12.55 4.06 -11.04
C ALA A 75 13.70 5.03 -10.72
N ASN A 76 13.45 6.32 -10.95
CA ASN A 76 14.37 7.41 -10.68
C ASN A 76 14.67 7.59 -9.17
N ARG A 77 15.69 8.41 -8.89
CA ARG A 77 15.95 8.89 -7.51
C ARG A 77 14.85 9.86 -7.08
N GLY A 78 14.36 9.72 -5.85
CA GLY A 78 13.28 10.55 -5.32
C GLY A 78 11.87 10.18 -5.79
N GLY A 79 11.72 9.21 -6.71
CA GLY A 79 10.41 8.77 -7.23
C GLY A 79 9.58 7.89 -6.28
N GLY A 80 9.94 7.81 -5.00
CA GLY A 80 9.14 7.10 -3.99
C GLY A 80 9.19 5.57 -4.02
N LYS A 81 10.01 4.93 -4.87
CA LYS A 81 10.05 3.45 -4.98
C LYS A 81 10.25 2.71 -3.65
N THR A 82 11.03 3.27 -2.72
CA THR A 82 11.27 2.66 -1.39
C THR A 82 10.03 2.73 -0.51
N LEU A 83 9.34 3.88 -0.49
CA LEU A 83 8.07 4.05 0.23
C LEU A 83 6.99 3.11 -0.33
N LEU A 84 6.92 2.97 -1.65
CA LEU A 84 5.96 2.06 -2.30
C LEU A 84 6.27 0.59 -2.02
N GLY A 85 7.56 0.20 -1.96
CA GLY A 85 7.96 -1.13 -1.52
C GLY A 85 7.60 -1.41 -0.04
N ALA A 86 7.76 -0.40 0.83
CA ALA A 86 7.32 -0.46 2.22
C ALA A 86 5.79 -0.62 2.33
N LEU A 87 5.04 0.15 1.54
CA LEU A 87 3.59 0.05 1.48
C LEU A 87 3.14 -1.33 0.99
N SER A 88 3.72 -1.86 -0.09
CA SER A 88 3.40 -3.18 -0.62
C SER A 88 3.65 -4.28 0.42
N THR A 89 4.81 -4.23 1.07
CA THR A 89 5.17 -5.14 2.18
C THR A 89 4.17 -5.08 3.33
N TRP A 90 3.76 -3.87 3.70
CA TRP A 90 2.81 -3.68 4.79
C TRP A 90 1.42 -4.23 4.41
N LEU A 91 0.95 -3.96 3.19
CA LEU A 91 -0.33 -4.48 2.69
C LEU A 91 -0.35 -6.01 2.72
N ASP A 92 0.70 -6.66 2.22
CA ASP A 92 0.81 -8.11 2.22
C ASP A 92 0.80 -8.67 3.65
N THR A 93 1.63 -8.11 4.52
CA THR A 93 1.74 -8.57 5.92
C THR A 93 0.43 -8.41 6.70
N VAL A 94 -0.37 -7.40 6.39
CA VAL A 94 -1.59 -7.07 7.13
C VAL A 94 -2.82 -7.80 6.61
N PHE A 95 -2.95 -7.96 5.29
CA PHE A 95 -4.17 -8.46 4.67
C PHE A 95 -4.04 -9.89 4.15
N LYS A 96 -2.84 -10.40 3.88
CA LYS A 96 -2.66 -11.78 3.39
C LYS A 96 -2.42 -12.74 4.56
N ILE A 97 -3.25 -13.79 4.63
CA ILE A 97 -3.19 -14.78 5.71
C ILE A 97 -1.88 -15.57 5.63
N GLY A 98 -1.16 -15.63 6.75
CA GLY A 98 0.09 -16.39 6.84
C GLY A 98 1.26 -15.77 6.05
N CYS A 99 1.12 -14.52 5.58
CA CYS A 99 2.20 -13.84 4.89
C CYS A 99 3.28 -13.36 5.87
N ALA A 100 4.54 -13.61 5.52
CA ALA A 100 5.71 -13.11 6.23
C ALA A 100 6.64 -12.42 5.24
N THR A 101 7.09 -11.21 5.59
CA THR A 101 7.96 -10.43 4.69
C THR A 101 9.42 -10.48 5.13
N LYS A 102 10.32 -10.62 4.15
CA LYS A 102 11.77 -10.50 4.34
C LYS A 102 12.31 -9.39 3.44
N ILE A 103 13.06 -8.46 4.05
CA ILE A 103 13.63 -7.30 3.36
C ILE A 103 15.12 -7.52 3.12
N LEU A 104 15.54 -7.42 1.86
CA LEU A 104 16.94 -7.47 1.46
C LEU A 104 17.34 -6.14 0.82
N GLY A 105 18.27 -5.43 1.46
CA GLY A 105 18.93 -4.24 0.91
C GLY A 105 20.35 -4.56 0.43
N GLY A 106 20.96 -3.64 -0.32
CA GLY A 106 22.36 -3.74 -0.72
C GLY A 106 23.35 -3.77 0.46
N SER A 107 22.90 -3.36 1.64
CA SER A 107 23.56 -3.58 2.92
C SER A 107 22.53 -3.74 4.04
N GLN A 108 22.94 -4.27 5.20
CA GLN A 108 22.06 -4.39 6.37
C GLN A 108 21.50 -3.02 6.81
N GLU A 109 22.32 -1.98 6.73
CA GLU A 109 21.92 -0.61 7.06
C GLU A 109 20.85 -0.08 6.09
N GLN A 110 20.95 -0.44 4.80
CA GLN A 110 19.93 -0.11 3.82
C GLN A 110 18.63 -0.88 4.04
N SER A 111 18.69 -2.15 4.46
CA SER A 111 17.50 -2.95 4.78
C SER A 111 16.65 -2.31 5.88
N LYS A 112 17.26 -1.55 6.81
CA LYS A 112 16.57 -0.86 7.91
C LYS A 112 15.86 0.43 7.49
N ARG A 113 16.01 0.87 6.24
CA ARG A 113 15.52 2.17 5.73
C ARG A 113 14.35 2.02 4.76
N MET A 114 13.64 0.91 4.82
CA MET A 114 12.42 0.69 4.05
C MET A 114 11.23 1.25 4.83
N TYR A 115 11.07 2.57 4.75
CA TYR A 115 9.98 3.34 5.33
C TYR A 115 9.38 4.31 4.31
#